data_AF-A0A928CFG9-F1
#
_entry.id   AF-A0A928CFG9-F1
#
_cell.length_a   1.000
_cell.length_b   1.000
_cell.length_c   1.000
_cell.angle_alpha   90.00
_cell.angle_beta   90.00
_cell.angle_gamma   90.00
#
_symmetry.space_group_name_H-M   'P 1'
#
loop_
_entity.id
_entity.type
_entity.pdbx_description
1 polymer ?
#
loop_
_entity_poly.entity_id
_entity_poly.type
_entity_poly.pdbx_seq_one_letter_code
_entity_poly.pdbx_strand_id
1 'polypeptide(L)'
;MKKSVPVNVIVHYPTTEKGWRELRHRVACVHADATLNSISKLKCSDWQKLKLLKAIIDDAKAQIEKVKNNGNEIRYVRYRDRRRTM
;
A
#
# COMPACT_ATOMS: atom_id res chain seq x y z
N MET A 1 -25.39 -28.16 7.48
CA MET A 1 -24.64 -26.92 7.14
C MET A 1 -24.92 -26.56 5.70
N LYS A 2 -25.39 -25.33 5.40
CA LYS A 2 -25.49 -24.86 4.01
C LYS A 2 -24.07 -24.73 3.46
N LYS A 3 -23.76 -25.39 2.35
CA LYS A 3 -22.49 -25.21 1.63
C LYS A 3 -22.46 -23.76 1.13
N SER A 4 -21.42 -23.00 1.46
CA SER A 4 -21.22 -21.67 0.88
C SER A 4 -21.01 -21.83 -0.63
N VAL A 5 -21.84 -21.15 -1.41
CA VAL A 5 -21.64 -21.07 -2.86
C VAL A 5 -20.36 -20.26 -3.08
N PRO A 6 -19.42 -20.70 -3.94
CA PRO A 6 -18.20 -19.96 -4.19
C PRO A 6 -18.53 -18.58 -4.77
N VAL A 7 -18.02 -17.53 -4.13
CA VAL A 7 -18.13 -16.16 -4.63
C VAL A 7 -17.01 -15.95 -5.66
N ASN A 8 -17.39 -15.60 -6.89
CA ASN A 8 -16.43 -15.23 -7.91
C ASN A 8 -16.11 -13.74 -7.79
N VAL A 9 -14.84 -13.41 -7.57
CA VAL A 9 -14.37 -12.01 -7.46
C VAL A 9 -13.53 -11.70 -8.69
N ILE A 10 -13.99 -10.75 -9.50
CA ILE A 10 -13.26 -10.24 -10.66
C ILE A 10 -12.71 -8.86 -10.30
N VAL A 11 -11.39 -8.66 -10.44
CA VAL A 11 -10.72 -7.39 -10.16
C VAL A 11 -10.33 -6.72 -11.47
N HIS A 12 -10.81 -5.49 -11.67
CA HIS A 12 -10.42 -4.65 -12.80
C HIS A 12 -9.40 -3.61 -12.34
N TYR A 13 -8.21 -3.65 -12.93
CA TYR A 13 -7.16 -2.68 -12.65
C TYR A 13 -7.41 -1.36 -13.40
N PRO A 14 -6.93 -0.22 -12.85
CA PRO A 14 -6.96 1.04 -13.57
C PRO A 14 -6.20 0.96 -14.89
N THR A 15 -6.74 1.58 -15.93
CA THR A 15 -6.07 1.70 -17.25
C THR A 15 -5.47 3.09 -17.47
N THR A 16 -5.80 4.06 -16.62
CA THR A 16 -5.36 5.46 -16.73
C THR A 16 -4.36 5.82 -15.64
N GLU A 17 -3.47 6.77 -15.93
CA GLU A 17 -2.49 7.26 -14.94
C GLU A 17 -3.18 7.87 -13.71
N LYS A 18 -4.27 8.62 -13.93
CA LYS A 18 -5.11 9.17 -12.85
C LYS A 18 -5.67 8.04 -11.97
N GLY A 19 -6.16 6.96 -12.56
CA GLY A 19 -6.68 5.81 -11.82
C GLY A 19 -5.59 5.10 -11.02
N TRP A 20 -4.38 4.95 -11.58
CA TRP A 20 -3.23 4.42 -10.84
C TRP A 20 -2.76 5.34 -9.71
N ARG A 21 -2.86 6.66 -9.88
CA ARG A 21 -2.57 7.64 -8.82
C ARG A 21 -3.56 7.52 -7.68
N GLU A 22 -4.84 7.44 -7.99
CA GLU A 22 -5.92 7.22 -7.01
C GLU A 22 -5.76 5.90 -6.27
N LEU A 23 -5.47 4.80 -6.99
CA LEU A 23 -5.25 3.50 -6.36
C LEU A 23 -4.08 3.55 -5.38
N ARG A 24 -2.94 4.14 -5.77
CA ARG A 24 -1.79 4.32 -4.88
C ARG A 24 -2.14 5.13 -3.65
N HIS A 25 -2.89 6.20 -3.81
CA HIS A 25 -3.34 7.03 -2.68
C HIS A 25 -4.20 6.22 -1.70
N ARG A 26 -5.21 5.49 -2.20
CA ARG A 26 -6.08 4.65 -1.36
C ARG A 26 -5.31 3.54 -0.65
N VAL A 27 -4.40 2.86 -1.34
CA VAL A 27 -3.53 1.84 -0.74
C VAL A 27 -2.71 2.45 0.39
N ALA A 28 -2.11 3.62 0.18
CA ALA A 28 -1.36 4.32 1.22
C ALA A 28 -2.24 4.69 2.43
N CYS A 29 -3.48 5.16 2.22
CA CYS A 29 -4.43 5.44 3.30
C CYS A 29 -4.77 4.19 4.11
N VAL A 30 -5.11 3.08 3.45
CA VAL A 30 -5.42 1.81 4.15
C VAL A 30 -4.23 1.33 4.98
N HIS A 31 -3.01 1.44 4.45
CA HIS A 31 -1.80 1.10 5.21
C HIS A 31 -1.58 2.02 6.40
N ALA A 32 -1.83 3.32 6.27
CA ALA A 32 -1.74 4.27 7.37
C ALA A 32 -2.76 3.94 8.49
N ASP A 33 -4.01 3.65 8.13
CA ASP A 33 -5.06 3.26 9.08
C ASP A 33 -4.73 1.96 9.80
N ALA A 34 -4.24 0.95 9.07
CA ALA A 34 -3.81 -0.32 9.64
C ALA A 34 -2.64 -0.13 10.62
N THR A 35 -1.68 0.74 10.29
CA THR A 35 -0.55 1.07 11.15
C THR A 35 -1.01 1.76 12.41
N LEU A 36 -1.88 2.77 12.31
CA LEU A 36 -2.43 3.49 13.46
C LEU A 36 -3.23 2.55 14.38
N ASN A 37 -4.08 1.69 13.81
CA ASN A 37 -4.83 0.68 14.55
C ASN A 37 -3.92 -0.33 15.27
N SER A 38 -2.77 -0.65 14.67
CA SER A 38 -1.79 -1.54 15.30
C SER A 38 -1.11 -0.85 16.49
N ILE A 39 -0.72 0.42 16.34
CA ILE A 39 -0.09 1.22 17.41
C ILE A 39 -1.06 1.48 18.55
N SER A 40 -2.34 1.77 18.25
CA SER A 40 -3.35 2.10 19.26
C SER A 40 -3.57 0.94 20.25
N LYS A 41 -3.50 -0.30 19.76
CA LYS A 41 -3.65 -1.54 20.53
C LYS A 41 -2.45 -1.90 21.40
N LEU A 42 -1.30 -1.23 21.25
CA LEU A 42 -0.12 -1.50 22.07
C LEU A 42 -0.38 -1.10 23.54
N LYS A 43 0.04 -1.97 24.47
CA LYS A 43 0.03 -1.70 25.91
C LYS A 43 1.22 -0.82 26.29
N CYS A 44 1.13 0.47 25.99
CA CYS A 44 2.16 1.47 26.33
C CYS A 44 1.53 2.85 26.52
N SER A 45 2.27 3.79 27.11
CA SER A 45 1.79 5.15 27.31
C SER A 45 1.65 5.91 25.98
N ASP A 46 0.80 6.94 25.95
CA ASP A 46 0.57 7.72 24.73
C ASP A 46 1.85 8.38 24.20
N TRP A 47 2.75 8.79 25.10
CA TRP A 47 4.05 9.32 24.71
C TRP A 47 4.92 8.28 23.99
N GLN A 48 4.92 7.03 24.46
CA GLN A 48 5.64 5.94 23.80
C GLN A 48 5.04 5.63 22.41
N LYS A 49 3.70 5.66 22.29
CA LYS A 49 3.01 5.51 20.99
C LYS A 49 3.39 6.63 20.02
N LEU A 50 3.41 7.88 20.46
CA LEU A 50 3.83 9.03 19.66
C LEU A 50 5.29 8.91 19.22
N LYS A 51 6.18 8.49 20.13
CA LYS A 51 7.59 8.25 19.80
C LYS A 51 7.74 7.16 18.74
N LEU A 52 7.00 6.06 18.87
CA LEU A 52 6.99 4.97 17.90
C LEU A 52 6.47 5.42 16.53
N LEU A 53 5.35 6.16 16.50
CA LEU A 53 4.78 6.67 15.25
C LEU A 53 5.77 7.56 14.50
N LYS A 54 6.48 8.45 15.21
CA LYS A 54 7.54 9.27 14.62
C LYS A 54 8.67 8.41 14.03
N ALA A 55 9.15 7.43 14.79
CA ALA A 55 10.21 6.53 14.33
C ALA A 55 9.80 5.74 13.06
N ILE A 56 8.54 5.29 12.98
CA ILE A 56 8.02 4.62 11.78
C ILE A 56 7.99 5.56 10.58
N ILE A 57 7.56 6.80 10.76
CA ILE A 57 7.54 7.81 9.69
C ILE A 57 8.96 8.10 9.19
N ASP A 58 9.92 8.24 10.11
CA ASP A 58 11.31 8.55 9.76
C ASP A 58 11.99 7.36 9.06
N ASP A 59 11.74 6.12 9.51
CA ASP A 59 12.21 4.92 8.81
C ASP A 59 11.62 4.84 7.40
N ALA A 60 10.30 5.04 7.24
CA ALA A 60 9.65 5.01 5.93
C ALA A 60 10.27 6.03 4.95
N LYS A 61 10.57 7.24 5.42
CA LYS A 61 11.28 8.25 4.62
C LYS A 61 12.69 7.79 4.26
N ALA A 62 13.45 7.26 5.21
CA ALA A 62 14.81 6.76 4.95
C ALA A 62 14.83 5.63 3.92
N GLN A 63 13.86 4.72 3.96
CA GLN A 63 13.73 3.65 2.96
C GLN A 63 13.42 4.20 1.56
N ILE A 64 12.55 5.22 1.46
CA ILE A 64 12.25 5.89 0.19
C ILE A 64 13.54 6.51 -0.40
N GLU A 65 14.35 7.18 0.42
CA GLU A 65 15.60 7.77 -0.03
C GLU A 65 16.62 6.71 -0.47
N LYS A 66 16.73 5.58 0.23
CA LYS A 66 17.57 4.44 -0.21
C LYS A 66 17.15 3.89 -1.57
N VAL A 67 15.85 3.75 -1.81
CA VAL A 67 15.31 3.27 -3.09
C VAL A 67 15.65 4.23 -4.23
N LYS A 68 15.53 5.54 -4.00
CA LYS A 68 15.94 6.57 -4.98
C LYS A 68 17.44 6.49 -5.30
N ASN A 69 18.27 6.37 -4.26
CA ASN A 69 19.73 6.39 -4.40
C ASN A 69 20.30 5.10 -5.02
N ASN A 70 19.63 3.96 -4.83
CA ASN A 70 20.09 2.68 -5.38
C ASN A 70 19.73 2.45 -6.86
N GLY A 71 19.16 3.44 -7.56
CA GLY A 71 18.80 3.33 -8.98
C GLY A 71 17.70 2.31 -9.29
N ASN A 72 17.21 1.58 -8.28
CA ASN A 72 16.01 0.75 -8.34
C ASN A 72 14.80 1.67 -8.28
N GLU A 73 14.61 2.49 -9.32
CA GLU A 73 13.30 3.02 -9.63
C GLU A 73 12.36 1.82 -9.60
N ILE A 74 11.39 1.80 -8.66
CA ILE A 74 10.36 0.78 -8.62
C ILE A 74 9.69 0.85 -9.98
N ARG A 75 10.14 0.00 -10.92
CA ARG A 75 9.54 -0.17 -12.23
C ARG A 75 8.19 -0.78 -11.94
N TYR A 76 7.20 0.08 -11.74
CA TYR A 76 5.81 -0.31 -11.83
C TYR A 76 5.69 -1.00 -13.17
N VAL A 77 5.49 -2.32 -13.13
CA VAL A 77 5.30 -3.14 -14.33
C VAL A 77 4.03 -2.58 -14.97
N ARG A 78 4.18 -1.68 -15.94
CA ARG A 78 3.09 -1.38 -16.87
C ARG A 78 2.83 -2.71 -17.56
N TYR A 79 1.78 -3.40 -17.15
CA TYR A 79 1.29 -4.54 -17.91
C TYR A 79 0.93 -4.01 -19.30
N ARG A 80 1.84 -4.23 -20.26
CA ARG A 80 1.54 -4.07 -21.68
C ARG A 80 0.52 -5.15 -21.98
N ASP A 81 -0.73 -4.76 -22.17
CA ASP A 81 -1.77 -5.64 -22.65
C ASP A 81 -1.31 -6.30 -23.96
N ARG A 82 -1.00 -7.59 -23.92
CA ARG A 82 -0.62 -8.39 -25.10
C ARG A 82 -1.85 -8.89 -25.88
N ARG A 83 -3.05 -8.31 -25.69
CA ARG A 83 -4.27 -8.68 -26.44
C ARG A 83 -4.73 -7.62 -27.44
N ARG A 84 -3.80 -6.86 -28.03
CA ARG A 84 -4.08 -5.94 -29.14
C ARG A 84 -3.22 -6.25 -30.36
N THR A 85 -3.29 -7.50 -30.80
CA THR A 85 -2.89 -7.92 -32.16
C THR A 85 -3.86 -9.02 -32.58
N MET A 86 -4.99 -8.61 -33.16
CA MET A 86 -5.70 -9.27 -34.25
C MET A 86 -6.42 -8.17 -35.04
#